data_AF-A0A7W3FJX6-F1
#
_entry.id   AF-A0A7W3FJX6-F1
#
_cell.length_a   1.000
_cell.length_b   1.000
_cell.length_c   1.000
_cell.angle_alpha   90.00
_cell.angle_beta   90.00
_cell.angle_gamma   90.00
#
_symmetry.space_group_name_H-M   'P 1'
#
loop_
_entity.id
_entity.type
_entity.pdbx_description
1 polymer ?
#
loop_
_entity_poly.entity_id
_entity_poly.type
_entity_poly.pdbx_seq_one_letter_code
_entity_poly.pdbx_strand_id
1 'polypeptide(L)'
;MSYIRDMRTLQIPPPSHAPAITLGPLLRRARREACLTQAELAVRAGLNRQKLVELEQGKPGVAIATYAVALAALGLEMTVQPKRVRLVDYPQLKRLAWNRPGDDEVSEQDALALYERNWNLVDQESMTAAERGLLQRLVDQYGGGVLHV
;
A
#
# COMPACT_ATOMS: atom_id res chain seq x y z
N MET A 1 -2.11 -18.12 29.75
CA MET A 1 -3.35 -18.85 29.44
C MET A 1 -3.74 -18.53 28.01
N SER A 2 -3.60 -19.52 27.14
CA SER A 2 -3.64 -19.44 25.68
C SER A 2 -5.09 -19.57 25.17
N TYR A 3 -5.58 -18.57 24.45
CA TYR A 3 -6.94 -18.53 23.88
C TYR A 3 -6.86 -18.30 22.37
N ILE A 4 -6.14 -19.19 21.68
CA ILE A 4 -5.89 -19.08 20.24
C ILE A 4 -6.03 -20.43 19.54
N ARG A 5 -7.22 -21.04 19.54
CA ARG A 5 -7.40 -22.36 18.91
C ARG A 5 -8.56 -22.53 17.94
N ASP A 6 -9.52 -21.61 17.86
CA ASP A 6 -10.77 -21.87 17.11
C ASP A 6 -11.06 -20.89 15.96
N MET A 7 -10.11 -20.71 15.03
CA MET A 7 -10.40 -20.09 13.72
C MET A 7 -9.90 -20.93 12.51
N ARG A 8 -9.55 -22.19 12.73
CA ARG A 8 -8.92 -23.11 11.75
C ARG A 8 -9.74 -23.53 10.51
N THR A 9 -10.88 -22.92 10.19
CA THR A 9 -11.76 -23.41 9.10
C THR A 9 -12.23 -22.39 8.07
N LEU A 10 -11.62 -21.20 8.00
CA LEU A 10 -11.84 -20.31 6.86
C LEU A 10 -10.75 -20.51 5.82
N GLN A 11 -10.99 -21.44 4.89
CA GLN A 11 -10.18 -21.61 3.69
C GLN A 11 -10.43 -20.40 2.77
N ILE A 12 -9.47 -19.47 2.74
CA ILE A 12 -9.52 -18.25 1.91
C ILE A 12 -8.31 -18.29 0.96
N PRO A 13 -8.50 -18.03 -0.35
CA PRO A 13 -7.42 -18.05 -1.33
C PRO A 13 -6.30 -17.05 -1.00
N PRO A 14 -5.05 -17.32 -1.40
CA PRO A 14 -3.92 -16.43 -1.11
C PRO A 14 -4.20 -15.04 -1.71
N PRO A 15 -3.79 -13.94 -1.04
CA PRO A 15 -3.98 -12.61 -1.57
C PRO A 15 -3.35 -12.50 -2.96
N SER A 16 -4.20 -12.25 -3.95
CA SER A 16 -3.83 -11.91 -5.32
C SER A 16 -2.91 -10.69 -5.29
N HIS A 17 -1.60 -10.95 -5.35
CA HIS A 17 -0.56 -10.21 -6.07
C HIS A 17 -0.89 -8.72 -6.23
N ALA A 18 -0.19 -7.90 -5.44
CA ALA A 18 -0.30 -6.44 -5.36
C ALA A 18 -0.80 -5.77 -6.66
N PRO A 19 -1.66 -4.73 -6.58
CA PRO A 19 -1.95 -3.91 -7.75
C PRO A 19 -0.60 -3.46 -8.32
N ALA A 20 -0.31 -3.87 -9.54
CA ALA A 20 0.93 -3.52 -10.22
C ALA A 20 1.11 -2.01 -10.11
N ILE A 21 2.22 -1.58 -9.51
CA ILE A 21 2.59 -0.16 -9.49
C ILE A 21 2.63 0.29 -10.95
N THR A 22 1.66 1.09 -11.37
CA THR A 22 1.55 1.57 -12.75
C THR A 22 2.34 2.87 -12.90
N LEU A 23 3.66 2.79 -12.71
CA LEU A 23 4.57 3.95 -12.83
C LEU A 23 4.44 4.62 -14.21
N GLY A 24 4.27 3.84 -15.28
CA GLY A 24 4.13 4.35 -16.64
C GLY A 24 2.92 5.27 -16.84
N PRO A 25 1.69 4.81 -16.54
CA PRO A 25 0.49 5.67 -16.56
C PRO A 25 0.60 6.92 -15.68
N LEU A 26 1.22 6.81 -14.49
CA LEU A 26 1.43 7.95 -13.60
C LEU A 26 2.41 8.98 -14.21
N LEU A 27 3.53 8.54 -14.76
CA LEU A 27 4.49 9.40 -15.45
C LEU A 27 3.85 10.09 -16.66
N ARG A 28 3.05 9.35 -17.44
CA ARG A 28 2.31 9.90 -18.59
C ARG A 28 1.35 11.00 -18.16
N ARG A 29 0.62 10.79 -17.06
CA ARG A 29 -0.30 11.78 -16.49
C ARG A 29 0.45 13.04 -16.07
N ALA A 30 1.51 12.89 -15.27
CA ALA A 30 2.33 14.01 -14.80
C ALA A 30 2.93 14.83 -15.96
N ARG A 31 3.44 14.16 -17.01
CA ARG A 31 3.92 14.84 -18.21
C ARG A 31 2.83 15.68 -18.89
N ARG A 32 1.62 15.14 -18.98
CA ARG A 32 0.47 15.83 -19.62
C ARG A 32 -0.01 17.02 -18.81
N GLU A 33 -0.02 16.91 -17.48
CA GLU A 33 -0.30 18.03 -16.57
C GLU A 33 0.76 19.14 -16.68
N ALA A 34 2.01 18.78 -16.99
CA ALA A 34 3.08 19.73 -17.32
C ALA A 34 3.05 20.24 -18.77
N CYS A 35 2.02 19.90 -19.55
CA CYS A 35 1.85 20.30 -20.97
C CYS A 35 3.01 19.90 -21.91
N LEU A 36 3.76 18.84 -21.59
CA LEU A 36 4.88 18.38 -22.43
C LEU A 36 4.45 17.23 -23.35
N THR A 37 5.07 17.16 -24.52
CA THR A 37 5.10 15.98 -25.39
C THR A 37 6.13 14.96 -24.90
N GLN A 38 6.03 13.72 -25.41
CA GLN A 38 7.03 12.69 -25.10
C GLN A 38 8.43 13.09 -25.57
N ALA A 39 8.55 13.79 -26.70
CA ALA A 39 9.86 14.24 -27.18
C ALA A 39 10.48 15.27 -26.23
N GLU A 40 9.69 16.25 -25.77
CA GLU A 40 10.17 17.30 -24.87
C GLU A 40 10.61 16.75 -23.50
N LEU A 41 9.81 15.87 -22.89
CA LEU A 41 10.22 15.25 -21.63
C LEU A 41 11.45 14.36 -21.81
N ALA A 42 11.55 13.63 -22.91
CA ALA A 42 12.73 12.81 -23.19
C ALA A 42 14.00 13.68 -23.27
N VAL A 43 13.94 14.81 -23.97
CA VAL A 43 15.03 15.79 -24.04
C VAL A 43 15.38 16.33 -22.64
N ARG A 44 14.39 16.77 -21.86
CA ARG A 44 14.62 17.27 -20.49
C ARG A 44 15.25 16.24 -19.56
N ALA A 45 14.87 14.97 -19.73
CA ALA A 45 15.36 13.85 -18.94
C ALA A 45 16.70 13.26 -19.47
N GLY A 46 17.26 13.78 -20.57
CA GLY A 46 18.45 13.20 -21.20
C GLY A 46 18.21 11.78 -21.74
N LEU A 47 16.97 11.45 -22.09
CA LEU A 47 16.55 10.15 -22.62
C LEU A 47 16.26 10.25 -24.12
N ASN A 48 16.33 9.12 -24.81
CA ASN A 48 15.75 9.04 -26.15
C ASN A 48 14.22 8.92 -26.06
N ARG A 49 13.50 9.44 -27.08
CA ARG A 49 12.03 9.42 -27.12
C ARG A 49 11.44 8.02 -26.97
N GLN A 50 12.06 7.01 -27.59
CA GLN A 50 11.60 5.62 -27.50
C GLN A 50 11.65 5.08 -26.08
N LYS A 51 12.68 5.42 -25.32
CA LYS A 51 12.85 5.05 -23.92
C LYS A 51 11.72 5.65 -23.10
N LEU A 52 11.37 6.93 -23.33
CA LEU A 52 10.23 7.53 -22.65
C LEU A 52 8.90 6.82 -23.00
N VAL A 53 8.70 6.39 -24.25
CA VAL A 53 7.53 5.59 -24.64
C VAL A 53 7.49 4.26 -23.87
N GLU A 54 8.62 3.56 -23.75
CA GLU A 54 8.72 2.31 -22.98
C GLU A 54 8.42 2.53 -21.48
N LEU A 55 8.90 3.64 -20.90
CA LEU A 55 8.57 4.03 -19.53
C LEU A 55 7.06 4.23 -19.36
N GLU A 56 6.43 5.04 -20.20
CA GLU A 56 4.99 5.34 -20.08
C GLU A 56 4.10 4.10 -20.29
N GLN A 57 4.59 3.11 -21.04
CA GLN A 57 3.91 1.82 -21.22
C GLN A 57 4.15 0.85 -20.06
N GLY A 58 5.09 1.13 -19.16
CA GLY A 58 5.44 0.22 -18.07
C GLY A 58 6.15 -1.04 -18.55
N LYS A 59 6.93 -0.96 -19.64
CA LYS A 59 7.59 -2.13 -20.23
C LYS A 59 8.44 -2.86 -19.17
N PRO A 60 8.30 -4.19 -19.02
CA PRO A 60 9.13 -4.96 -18.09
C PRO A 60 10.62 -4.77 -18.35
N GLY A 61 11.42 -4.72 -17.28
CA GLY A 61 12.89 -4.59 -17.36
C GLY A 61 13.42 -3.16 -17.48
N VAL A 62 12.56 -2.13 -17.54
CA VAL A 62 13.02 -0.74 -17.43
C VAL A 62 13.54 -0.48 -16.01
N ALA A 63 14.77 0.02 -15.93
CA ALA A 63 15.42 0.30 -14.64
C ALA A 63 14.66 1.41 -13.88
N ILE A 64 14.53 1.22 -12.55
CA ILE A 64 13.92 2.20 -11.64
C ILE A 64 14.63 3.56 -11.75
N ALA A 65 15.96 3.57 -11.89
CA ALA A 65 16.74 4.78 -12.08
C ALA A 65 16.27 5.60 -13.29
N THR A 66 15.81 4.94 -14.37
CA THR A 66 15.30 5.66 -15.54
C THR A 66 13.95 6.34 -15.25
N TYR A 67 13.07 5.72 -14.46
CA TYR A 67 11.87 6.38 -13.97
C TYR A 67 12.20 7.58 -13.08
N ALA A 68 13.17 7.42 -12.17
CA ALA A 68 13.60 8.51 -11.28
C ALA A 68 14.11 9.72 -12.07
N VAL A 69 14.91 9.53 -13.12
CA VAL A 69 15.38 10.62 -13.99
C VAL A 69 14.23 11.33 -14.71
N ALA A 70 13.26 10.58 -15.25
CA ALA A 70 12.11 11.18 -15.93
C ALA A 70 11.20 11.96 -14.97
N LEU A 71 11.01 11.47 -13.74
CA LEU A 71 10.27 12.17 -12.69
C LEU A 71 11.01 13.43 -12.23
N ALA A 72 12.33 13.36 -12.02
CA ALA A 72 13.14 14.51 -11.65
C ALA A 72 13.07 15.63 -12.71
N ALA A 73 13.05 15.28 -13.99
CA ALA A 73 12.87 16.24 -15.10
C ALA A 73 11.49 16.94 -15.11
N LEU A 74 10.52 16.41 -14.37
CA LEU A 74 9.21 17.01 -14.10
C LEU A 74 9.15 17.75 -12.75
N GLY A 75 10.25 17.79 -11.98
CA GLY A 75 10.27 18.31 -10.62
C GLY A 75 9.59 17.41 -9.60
N LEU A 76 9.49 16.10 -9.89
CA LEU A 76 8.85 15.09 -9.04
C LEU A 76 9.88 14.16 -8.41
N GLU A 77 9.60 13.72 -7.19
CA GLU A 77 10.39 12.74 -6.46
C GLU A 77 9.64 11.43 -6.30
N MET A 78 10.37 10.32 -6.34
CA MET A 78 9.83 8.98 -6.10
C MET A 78 10.18 8.53 -4.68
N THR A 79 9.16 8.30 -3.86
CA THR A 79 9.33 7.85 -2.46
C THR A 79 8.73 6.47 -2.23
N VAL A 80 9.35 5.68 -1.35
CA VAL A 80 8.76 4.45 -0.83
C VAL A 80 8.17 4.75 0.54
N GLN A 81 6.89 4.45 0.72
CA GLN A 81 6.17 4.67 1.97
C GLN A 81 5.59 3.35 2.49
N PRO A 82 5.46 3.17 3.82
CA PRO A 82 4.71 2.04 4.37
C PRO A 82 3.28 2.04 3.85
N LYS A 83 2.71 0.84 3.65
CA LYS A 83 1.28 0.70 3.38
C LYS A 83 0.50 1.23 4.58
N ARG A 84 -0.55 2.00 4.30
CA ARG A 84 -1.43 2.59 5.31
C ARG A 84 -2.85 2.08 5.15
N VAL A 85 -3.58 2.07 6.25
CA VAL A 85 -4.99 1.70 6.32
C VAL A 85 -5.79 2.88 6.84
N ARG A 86 -6.90 3.17 6.18
CA ARG A 86 -7.86 4.19 6.60
C ARG A 86 -8.68 3.66 7.75
N LEU A 87 -8.60 4.31 8.90
CA LEU A 87 -9.26 3.86 10.11
C LEU A 87 -10.79 3.80 9.95
N VAL A 88 -11.38 4.74 9.20
CA VAL A 88 -12.84 4.81 9.01
C VAL A 88 -13.43 3.58 8.32
N ASP A 89 -12.63 2.84 7.55
CA ASP A 89 -13.08 1.63 6.85
C ASP A 89 -13.14 0.41 7.80
N TYR A 90 -12.59 0.54 9.02
CA TYR A 90 -12.39 -0.54 9.99
C TYR A 90 -12.85 -0.10 11.39
N PRO A 91 -14.13 -0.31 11.74
CA PRO A 91 -14.72 0.24 12.96
C PRO A 91 -14.03 -0.16 14.27
N GLN A 92 -13.61 -1.43 14.39
CA GLN A 92 -12.88 -1.89 15.59
C GLN A 92 -11.50 -1.23 15.64
N LEU A 93 -10.75 -1.23 14.54
CA LEU A 93 -9.44 -0.59 14.48
C LEU A 93 -9.51 0.92 14.82
N LYS A 94 -10.51 1.62 14.30
CA LYS A 94 -10.75 3.04 14.63
C LYS A 94 -10.97 3.25 16.12
N ARG A 95 -11.73 2.36 16.77
CA ARG A 95 -11.96 2.40 18.23
C ARG A 95 -10.66 2.17 19.01
N LEU A 96 -9.81 1.27 18.54
CA LEU A 96 -8.50 1.00 19.16
C LEU A 96 -7.52 2.16 19.02
N ALA A 97 -7.66 2.99 17.98
CA ALA A 97 -6.81 4.15 17.71
C ALA A 97 -7.14 5.39 18.56
N TRP A 98 -7.84 5.24 19.69
CA TRP A 98 -8.27 6.34 20.57
C TRP A 98 -7.12 7.25 21.07
N ASN A 99 -5.90 6.72 21.17
CA ASN A 99 -4.68 7.48 21.54
C ASN A 99 -4.07 8.29 20.39
N ARG A 100 -4.66 8.26 19.19
CA ARG A 100 -4.20 8.96 18.00
C ARG A 100 -5.30 9.87 17.45
N PRO A 101 -5.79 10.85 18.23
CA PRO A 101 -6.82 11.78 17.75
C PRO A 101 -6.26 12.63 16.60
N GLY A 102 -6.94 12.63 15.45
CA GLY A 102 -6.56 13.41 14.27
C GLY A 102 -5.88 12.61 13.16
N ASP A 103 -5.44 11.38 13.43
CA ASP A 103 -4.93 10.48 12.39
C ASP A 103 -6.10 9.73 11.75
N ASP A 104 -6.37 9.99 10.46
CA ASP A 104 -7.37 9.22 9.69
C ASP A 104 -6.81 7.89 9.14
N GLU A 105 -5.48 7.75 9.14
CA GLU A 105 -4.75 6.60 8.62
C GLU A 105 -3.61 6.18 9.54
N VAL A 106 -3.38 4.87 9.63
CA VAL A 106 -2.22 4.28 10.35
C VAL A 106 -1.46 3.34 9.43
N SER A 107 -0.17 3.11 9.72
CA SER A 107 0.58 2.08 8.99
C SER A 107 -0.02 0.70 9.24
N GLU A 108 0.15 -0.22 8.30
CA GLU A 108 -0.31 -1.61 8.48
C GLU A 108 0.33 -2.31 9.69
N GLN A 109 1.61 -2.03 9.96
CA GLN A 109 2.31 -2.54 11.14
C GLN A 109 1.73 -1.96 12.44
N ASP A 110 1.46 -0.66 12.46
CA ASP A 110 0.80 -0.01 13.58
C ASP A 110 -0.61 -0.54 13.81
N ALA A 111 -1.35 -0.81 12.74
CA ALA A 111 -2.68 -1.40 12.82
C ALA A 111 -2.64 -2.77 13.51
N LEU A 112 -1.68 -3.63 13.11
CA LEU A 112 -1.47 -4.91 13.78
C LEU A 112 -1.11 -4.73 15.25
N ALA A 113 -0.18 -3.82 15.57
CA ALA A 113 0.23 -3.54 16.95
C ALA A 113 -0.94 -3.01 17.81
N LEU A 114 -1.86 -2.23 17.23
CA LEU A 114 -3.08 -1.80 17.91
C LEU A 114 -3.98 -3.00 18.25
N TYR A 115 -4.18 -3.93 17.31
CA TYR A 115 -4.94 -5.15 17.56
C TYR A 115 -4.29 -6.03 18.61
N GLU A 116 -2.98 -6.28 18.51
CA GLU A 116 -2.22 -7.12 19.45
C GLU A 116 -2.31 -6.61 20.89
N ARG A 117 -2.08 -5.30 21.08
CA ARG A 117 -2.05 -4.69 22.40
C ARG A 117 -3.43 -4.58 23.04
N ASN A 118 -4.49 -4.51 22.23
CA ASN A 118 -5.84 -4.22 22.69
C ASN A 118 -6.85 -5.31 22.34
N TRP A 119 -6.40 -6.56 22.13
CA TRP A 119 -7.27 -7.65 21.69
C TRP A 119 -8.50 -7.84 22.58
N ASN A 120 -8.32 -7.73 23.90
CA ASN A 120 -9.41 -7.85 24.87
C ASN A 120 -10.50 -6.77 24.73
N LEU A 121 -10.19 -5.65 24.06
CA LEU A 121 -11.14 -4.58 23.79
C LEU A 121 -11.84 -4.74 22.45
N VAL A 122 -11.43 -5.71 21.62
CA VAL A 122 -12.01 -5.96 20.29
C VAL A 122 -13.33 -6.70 20.46
N ASP A 123 -14.40 -6.13 19.91
CA ASP A 123 -15.68 -6.80 19.80
C ASP A 123 -15.69 -7.58 18.49
N GLN A 124 -15.48 -8.89 18.59
CA GLN A 124 -15.33 -9.80 17.45
C GLN A 124 -16.65 -10.04 16.73
N GLU A 125 -17.78 -9.99 17.45
CA GLU A 125 -19.11 -10.23 16.88
C GLU A 125 -19.52 -9.09 15.94
N SER A 126 -19.18 -7.85 16.32
CA SER A 126 -19.43 -6.66 15.50
C SER A 126 -18.39 -6.43 14.39
N MET A 127 -17.32 -7.24 14.32
CA MET A 127 -16.26 -7.05 13.33
C MET A 127 -16.79 -7.33 11.91
N THR A 128 -16.53 -6.40 10.99
CA THR A 128 -17.00 -6.56 9.60
C THR A 128 -16.18 -7.62 8.85
N ALA A 129 -16.72 -8.15 7.74
CA ALA A 129 -15.98 -9.09 6.90
C ALA A 129 -14.69 -8.47 6.31
N ALA A 130 -14.74 -7.20 5.92
CA ALA A 130 -13.59 -6.46 5.42
C ALA A 130 -12.50 -6.28 6.49
N GLU A 131 -12.92 -6.03 7.74
CA GLU A 131 -12.00 -5.86 8.87
C GLU A 131 -11.35 -7.17 9.31
N ARG A 132 -12.11 -8.28 9.33
CA ARG A 132 -11.54 -9.62 9.51
C ARG A 132 -10.51 -9.95 8.43
N GLY A 133 -10.84 -9.65 7.16
CA GLY A 133 -9.93 -9.85 6.04
C GLY A 133 -8.67 -8.99 6.13
N LEU A 134 -8.80 -7.74 6.59
CA LEU A 134 -7.64 -6.89 6.90
C LEU A 134 -6.77 -7.55 7.97
N LEU A 135 -7.33 -7.87 9.12
CA LEU A 135 -6.59 -8.42 10.25
C LEU A 135 -5.84 -9.69 9.86
N GLN A 136 -6.49 -10.61 9.14
CA GLN A 136 -5.84 -11.84 8.64
C GLN A 136 -4.60 -11.49 7.80
N ARG A 137 -4.76 -10.61 6.81
CA ARG A 137 -3.66 -10.20 5.94
C ARG A 137 -2.52 -9.52 6.70
N LEU A 138 -2.85 -8.73 7.73
CA LEU A 138 -1.84 -8.09 8.57
C LEU A 138 -1.05 -9.12 9.38
N VAL A 139 -1.72 -10.13 9.93
CA VAL A 139 -1.08 -11.24 10.66
C VAL A 139 -0.19 -12.04 9.71
N ASP A 140 -0.67 -12.39 8.52
CA ASP A 140 0.12 -13.16 7.54
C ASP A 140 1.38 -12.40 7.09
N GLN A 141 1.28 -11.07 6.95
CA GLN A 141 2.35 -10.25 6.40
C GLN A 141 3.34 -9.74 7.46
N TYR A 142 2.88 -9.47 8.69
CA TYR A 142 3.66 -8.81 9.73
C TYR A 142 3.68 -9.56 11.07
N GLY A 143 2.90 -10.63 11.21
CA GLY A 143 2.81 -11.40 12.44
C GLY A 143 4.13 -12.07 12.79
N GLY A 144 4.68 -11.71 13.95
CA GLY A 144 5.87 -12.34 14.54
C GLY A 144 5.58 -13.62 15.33
N GLY A 145 4.40 -14.23 15.15
CA GLY A 145 3.93 -15.40 15.90
C GLY A 145 3.26 -15.09 17.25
N VAL A 146 2.95 -13.82 17.54
CA VAL A 146 2.25 -13.40 18.78
C VAL A 146 0.73 -13.43 18.60
N LEU A 147 0.25 -13.09 17.39
CA LEU A 147 -1.08 -13.44 16.92
C LEU A 147 -0.97 -14.75 16.13
N HIS A 148 -1.32 -15.86 16.77
CA HIS A 148 -1.88 -16.94 15.98
C HIS A 148 -3.29 -16.49 15.60
N VAL A 149 -3.61 -16.47 14.31
CA VAL A 149 -4.98 -16.40 13.82
C VAL A 149 -5.32 -17.77 13.25
#